data_AF-A0A2W2DVP5-F1
#
_entry.id   AF-A0A2W2DVP5-F1
#
_cell.length_a   1.000
_cell.length_b   1.000
_cell.length_c   1.000
_cell.angle_alpha   90.00
_cell.angle_beta   90.00
_cell.angle_gamma   90.00
#
_symmetry.space_group_name_H-M   'P 1'
#
loop_
_entity.id
_entity.type
_entity.pdbx_description
1 polymer ?
#
loop_
_entity_poly.entity_id
_entity_poly.type
_entity_poly.pdbx_seq_one_letter_code
_entity_poly.pdbx_strand_id
1 'polypeptide(L)'
;MKIVLPVPATMTSAFVVVVEHFPFEAGSFVPWRVGGPYRRAAIDAIANGTLTVTHHRTPWKPTGTTLTDDERRRLRRTRQHVVVSTTAPPHRLQASAQVARAAARALARECDGLLIDPLTGAAVLTCGRCAAEPPAFRLGDDWVSWDVQVHDATTCPPWGPADPGLCDCLRVTSRGLRRFALPEITLDGAACAHNLCATNLLRTVANRLVTDHLSYLAAHPEATTRVIDDFLHLHPADQADNGPTFGVHLTPYDTESGEHATGVRHLKVGPAPGTGEITCLKVGPPTGFPGSLNDWLCTTCLLYTSDAADELTR
;
A
#
# COMPACT_ATOMS: atom_id res chain seq x y z
N MET A 1 24.01 -5.30 -7.73
CA MET A 1 24.10 -3.90 -7.25
C MET A 1 23.62 -3.84 -5.81
N LYS A 2 23.97 -2.81 -5.04
CA LYS A 2 23.40 -2.59 -3.70
C LYS A 2 22.53 -1.33 -3.72
N ILE A 3 21.34 -1.41 -3.14
CA ILE A 3 20.41 -0.28 -3.01
C ILE A 3 20.46 0.18 -1.55
N VAL A 4 20.72 1.47 -1.34
CA VAL A 4 20.77 2.08 0.00
C VAL A 4 19.45 2.80 0.25
N LEU A 5 18.73 2.36 1.28
CA LEU A 5 17.47 2.95 1.70
C LEU A 5 17.69 3.80 2.96
N PRO A 6 17.25 5.07 2.99
CA PRO A 6 17.26 5.86 4.22
C PRO A 6 16.21 5.31 5.19
N VAL A 7 16.55 5.27 6.49
CA VAL A 7 15.64 4.88 7.57
C VAL A 7 15.43 6.12 8.45
N PRO A 8 14.25 6.77 8.37
CA PRO A 8 13.97 7.96 9.17
C PRO A 8 13.97 7.65 10.67
N ALA A 9 14.38 8.61 11.51
CA ALA A 9 14.34 8.45 12.96
C ALA A 9 12.91 8.25 13.49
N THR A 10 11.93 8.93 12.88
CA THR A 10 10.51 8.77 13.17
C THR A 10 9.68 8.88 11.90
N MET A 11 8.50 8.28 11.91
CA MET A 11 7.54 8.41 10.83
C MET A 11 6.13 8.54 11.40
N THR A 12 5.26 9.16 10.62
CA THR A 12 3.85 9.33 10.97
C THR A 12 2.97 8.54 10.03
N SER A 13 2.07 7.71 10.58
CA SER A 13 0.97 7.09 9.84
C SER A 13 -0.34 7.71 10.30
N ALA A 14 -1.25 7.98 9.37
CA ALA A 14 -2.54 8.59 9.66
C ALA A 14 -3.67 7.86 8.96
N PHE A 15 -4.85 7.91 9.58
CA PHE A 15 -6.12 7.43 9.06
C PHE A 15 -7.16 8.52 9.22
N VAL A 16 -8.09 8.59 8.28
CA VAL A 16 -9.13 9.63 8.27
C VAL A 16 -10.49 8.96 8.36
N VAL A 17 -11.27 9.35 9.37
CA VAL A 17 -12.67 8.96 9.50
C VAL A 17 -13.52 10.14 9.08
N VAL A 18 -14.21 10.03 7.96
CA VAL A 18 -15.16 11.06 7.51
C VAL A 18 -16.56 10.72 7.99
N VAL A 19 -17.28 11.72 8.50
CA VAL A 19 -18.58 11.55 9.16
C VAL A 19 -19.57 12.64 8.76
N GLU A 20 -20.86 12.30 8.71
CA GLU A 20 -21.93 13.29 8.52
C GLU A 20 -22.15 14.10 9.79
N HIS A 21 -22.21 13.42 10.94
CA HIS A 21 -22.37 14.00 12.27
C HIS A 21 -21.40 13.34 13.26
N PHE A 22 -20.78 14.14 14.13
CA PHE A 22 -19.88 13.64 15.17
C PHE A 22 -20.47 13.98 16.55
N PRO A 23 -21.12 13.02 17.23
CA PRO A 23 -21.98 13.32 18.38
C PRO A 23 -21.25 13.43 19.73
N PHE A 24 -19.94 13.18 19.79
CA PHE A 24 -19.17 13.15 21.04
C PHE A 24 -17.78 13.75 20.86
N GLU A 25 -17.07 14.02 21.96
CA GLU A 25 -15.65 14.40 21.89
C GLU A 25 -14.76 13.17 21.65
N ALA A 26 -13.92 13.21 20.61
CA ALA A 26 -13.15 12.04 20.18
C ALA A 26 -12.21 11.50 21.27
N GLY A 27 -11.62 12.39 22.08
CA GLY A 27 -10.74 12.01 23.20
C GLY A 27 -11.46 11.39 24.41
N SER A 28 -12.78 11.54 24.49
CA SER A 28 -13.61 10.83 25.49
C SER A 28 -13.96 9.41 25.03
N PHE A 29 -13.93 9.16 23.71
CA PHE A 29 -14.29 7.90 23.08
C PHE A 29 -13.10 6.95 22.93
N VAL A 30 -12.00 7.45 22.38
CA VAL A 30 -10.72 6.73 22.33
C VAL A 30 -10.00 6.97 23.65
N PRO A 31 -9.59 5.93 24.40
CA PRO A 31 -9.32 4.55 23.95
C PRO A 31 -10.38 3.49 24.33
N TRP A 32 -11.42 3.85 25.09
CA TRP A 32 -12.30 2.90 25.77
C TRP A 32 -13.10 1.99 24.83
N ARG A 33 -13.35 2.46 23.60
CA ARG A 33 -14.13 1.74 22.58
C ARG A 33 -13.28 1.01 21.55
N VAL A 34 -11.96 1.05 21.69
CA VAL A 34 -11.04 0.22 20.90
C VAL A 34 -11.22 -1.25 21.29
N GLY A 35 -11.20 -2.13 20.28
CA GLY A 35 -11.34 -3.58 20.45
C GLY A 35 -10.29 -4.17 21.41
N GLY A 36 -10.66 -5.27 22.07
CA GLY A 36 -9.91 -5.88 23.18
C GLY A 36 -8.39 -6.03 22.97
N PRO A 37 -7.90 -6.54 21.83
CA PRO A 37 -6.46 -6.71 21.60
C PRO A 37 -5.65 -5.41 21.63
N TYR A 38 -6.27 -4.28 21.26
CA TYR A 38 -5.58 -3.01 21.07
C TYR A 38 -5.90 -1.96 22.13
N ARG A 39 -6.86 -2.22 23.03
CA ARG A 39 -7.30 -1.24 24.04
C ARG A 39 -6.16 -0.74 24.91
N ARG A 40 -5.35 -1.64 25.49
CA ARG A 40 -4.23 -1.26 26.37
C ARG A 40 -3.19 -0.44 25.62
N ALA A 41 -2.78 -0.91 24.43
CA ALA A 41 -1.84 -0.20 23.59
C ALA A 41 -2.35 1.19 23.16
N ALA A 42 -3.66 1.35 22.93
CA ALA A 42 -4.26 2.65 22.64
C ALA A 42 -4.24 3.60 23.86
N ILE A 43 -4.52 3.08 25.07
CA ILE A 43 -4.38 3.86 26.32
C ILE A 43 -2.95 4.36 26.46
N ASP A 44 -1.98 3.45 26.35
CA ASP A 44 -0.57 3.78 26.52
C ASP A 44 -0.09 4.76 25.44
N ALA A 45 -0.52 4.59 24.19
CA ALA A 45 -0.13 5.47 23.10
C ALA A 45 -0.70 6.89 23.23
N ILE A 46 -1.93 7.04 23.73
CA ILE A 46 -2.50 8.37 24.03
C ILE A 46 -1.77 9.01 25.20
N ALA A 47 -1.54 8.26 26.29
CA ALA A 47 -0.85 8.78 27.47
C ALA A 47 0.57 9.28 27.15
N ASN A 48 1.25 8.60 26.21
CA ASN A 48 2.60 8.97 25.75
C ASN A 48 2.60 9.96 24.58
N GLY A 49 1.43 10.40 24.09
CA GLY A 49 1.32 11.31 22.95
C GLY A 49 1.74 10.73 21.60
N THR A 50 1.95 9.41 21.50
CA THR A 50 2.30 8.73 20.25
C THR A 50 1.10 8.38 19.38
N LEU A 51 -0.11 8.45 19.94
CA LEU A 51 -1.39 8.40 19.22
C LEU A 51 -2.16 9.71 19.45
N THR A 52 -2.56 10.37 18.38
CA THR A 52 -3.37 11.60 18.44
C THR A 52 -4.67 11.42 17.67
N VAL A 53 -5.74 12.04 18.16
CA VAL A 53 -7.08 12.01 17.56
C VAL A 53 -7.58 13.44 17.46
N THR A 54 -7.63 13.98 16.24
CA THR A 54 -7.97 15.39 15.99
C THR A 54 -9.26 15.48 15.21
N HIS A 55 -10.25 16.21 15.74
CA HIS A 55 -11.52 16.47 15.06
C HIS A 55 -11.47 17.78 14.27
N HIS A 56 -11.90 17.71 13.02
CA HIS A 56 -11.99 18.85 12.12
C HIS A 56 -13.45 19.04 11.67
N ARG A 57 -13.99 20.23 11.93
CA ARG A 57 -15.37 20.62 11.54
C ARG A 57 -15.45 21.10 10.09
N THR A 58 -14.74 20.43 9.19
CA THR A 58 -14.69 20.73 7.76
C THR A 58 -14.73 19.43 6.96
N PRO A 59 -15.30 19.44 5.73
CA PRO A 59 -15.24 18.29 4.85
C PRO A 59 -13.78 17.95 4.53
N TRP A 60 -13.45 16.66 4.56
CA TRP A 60 -12.15 16.21 4.10
C TRP A 60 -12.07 16.24 2.58
N LYS A 61 -10.96 16.76 2.04
CA LYS A 61 -10.70 16.81 0.60
C LYS A 61 -9.60 15.81 0.25
N PRO A 62 -9.93 14.64 -0.33
CA PRO A 62 -8.92 13.67 -0.71
C PRO A 62 -8.03 14.20 -1.83
N THR A 63 -6.75 13.86 -1.77
CA THR A 63 -5.83 13.95 -2.91
C THR A 63 -5.56 12.55 -3.43
N GLY A 64 -6.01 12.25 -4.65
CA GLY A 64 -5.67 11.01 -5.35
C GLY A 64 -6.16 9.74 -4.68
N THR A 65 -7.45 9.67 -4.39
CA THR A 65 -8.06 8.46 -3.84
C THR A 65 -8.71 7.61 -4.92
N THR A 66 -8.58 6.30 -4.77
CA THR A 66 -9.20 5.26 -5.61
C THR A 66 -10.52 4.81 -5.00
N LEU A 67 -11.37 5.77 -4.60
CA LEU A 67 -12.66 5.47 -3.99
C LEU A 67 -13.66 4.95 -5.03
N THR A 68 -14.47 3.96 -4.64
CA THR A 68 -15.62 3.49 -5.41
C THR A 68 -16.69 4.59 -5.52
N ASP A 69 -17.63 4.45 -6.45
CA ASP A 69 -18.70 5.43 -6.61
C ASP A 69 -19.57 5.59 -5.36
N ASP A 70 -19.80 4.50 -4.61
CA ASP A 70 -20.53 4.53 -3.35
C ASP A 70 -19.76 5.25 -2.25
N GLU A 71 -18.45 5.01 -2.14
CA GLU A 71 -17.59 5.72 -1.21
C GLU A 71 -17.51 7.20 -1.54
N ARG A 72 -17.42 7.56 -2.83
CA ARG A 72 -17.49 8.95 -3.28
C ARG A 72 -18.84 9.58 -2.95
N ARG A 73 -19.95 8.83 -3.10
CA ARG A 73 -21.30 9.28 -2.68
C ARG A 73 -21.35 9.55 -1.19
N ARG A 74 -20.85 8.64 -0.35
CA ARG A 74 -20.78 8.81 1.11
C ARG A 74 -19.90 9.99 1.50
N LEU A 75 -18.70 10.10 0.94
CA LEU A 75 -17.77 11.20 1.19
C LEU A 75 -18.38 12.57 0.87
N ARG A 76 -19.20 12.69 -0.19
CA ARG A 76 -19.88 13.96 -0.51
C ARG A 76 -20.90 14.42 0.55
N ARG A 77 -21.42 13.50 1.37
CA ARG A 77 -22.39 13.81 2.43
C ARG A 77 -21.71 14.24 3.73
N THR A 78 -20.44 13.87 3.92
CA THR A 78 -19.71 14.17 5.15
C THR A 78 -19.33 15.64 5.24
N ARG A 79 -19.45 16.21 6.43
CA ARG A 79 -19.16 17.63 6.69
C ARG A 79 -17.99 17.84 7.65
N GLN A 80 -17.53 16.74 8.24
CA GLN A 80 -16.53 16.72 9.29
C GLN A 80 -15.64 15.51 9.08
N HIS A 81 -14.43 15.56 9.65
CA HIS A 81 -13.54 14.43 9.66
C HIS A 81 -12.73 14.37 10.94
N VAL A 82 -12.28 13.17 11.29
CA VAL A 82 -11.36 12.92 12.38
C VAL A 82 -10.08 12.32 11.81
N VAL A 83 -8.94 12.91 12.17
CA VAL A 83 -7.62 12.36 11.84
C VAL A 83 -7.12 11.60 13.05
N VAL A 84 -6.85 10.31 12.86
CA VAL A 84 -6.19 9.45 13.84
C VAL A 84 -4.77 9.23 13.33
N SER A 85 -3.78 9.76 14.03
CA SER A 85 -2.38 9.65 13.62
C SER A 85 -1.51 9.08 14.72
N THR A 86 -0.46 8.37 14.31
CA THR A 86 0.56 7.87 15.20
C THR A 86 1.94 8.21 14.66
N THR A 87 2.85 8.58 15.56
CA THR A 87 4.24 8.86 15.25
C THR A 87 5.12 7.94 16.07
N ALA A 88 5.98 7.17 15.40
CA ALA A 88 6.85 6.19 16.04
C ALA A 88 8.15 6.00 15.22
N PRO A 89 9.23 5.49 15.84
CA PRO A 89 10.39 5.02 15.09
C PRO A 89 10.01 3.82 14.20
N PRO A 90 10.68 3.59 13.06
CA PRO A 90 10.31 2.56 12.09
C PRO A 90 10.12 1.16 12.69
N HIS A 91 10.98 0.77 13.65
CA HIS A 91 10.91 -0.54 14.30
C HIS A 91 9.65 -0.75 15.17
N ARG A 92 8.92 0.31 15.53
CA ARG A 92 7.62 0.22 16.26
C ARG A 92 6.42 0.64 15.42
N LEU A 93 6.66 1.12 14.21
CA LEU A 93 5.65 1.82 13.43
C LEU A 93 4.54 0.89 12.95
N GLN A 94 4.85 -0.36 12.60
CA GLN A 94 3.83 -1.36 12.25
C GLN A 94 2.82 -1.55 13.39
N ALA A 95 3.29 -1.85 14.61
CA ALA A 95 2.43 -2.05 15.76
C ALA A 95 1.65 -0.77 16.12
N SER A 96 2.32 0.38 16.07
CA SER A 96 1.68 1.68 16.35
C SER A 96 0.60 2.01 15.32
N ALA A 97 0.86 1.74 14.04
CA ALA A 97 -0.11 1.94 12.95
C ALA A 97 -1.32 0.99 13.08
N GLN A 98 -1.13 -0.26 13.53
CA GLN A 98 -2.25 -1.16 13.84
C GLN A 98 -3.12 -0.60 14.97
N VAL A 99 -2.52 -0.05 16.02
CA VAL A 99 -3.26 0.61 17.11
C VAL A 99 -4.05 1.83 16.59
N ALA A 100 -3.43 2.67 15.77
CA ALA A 100 -4.08 3.81 15.16
C ALA A 100 -5.24 3.38 14.24
N ARG A 101 -5.06 2.34 13.42
CA ARG A 101 -6.11 1.80 12.55
C ARG A 101 -7.24 1.18 13.35
N ALA A 102 -6.94 0.50 14.46
CA ALA A 102 -7.94 -0.04 15.38
C ALA A 102 -8.79 1.07 16.01
N ALA A 103 -8.17 2.18 16.42
CA ALA A 103 -8.88 3.35 16.93
C ALA A 103 -9.74 4.01 15.85
N ALA A 104 -9.22 4.14 14.63
CA ALA A 104 -9.96 4.69 13.50
C ALA A 104 -11.15 3.79 13.08
N ARG A 105 -10.98 2.45 13.09
CA ARG A 105 -12.07 1.49 12.86
C ARG A 105 -13.16 1.58 13.93
N ALA A 106 -12.78 1.77 15.20
CA ALA A 106 -13.75 1.95 16.29
C ALA A 106 -14.57 3.24 16.11
N LEU A 107 -13.90 4.36 15.77
CA LEU A 107 -14.56 5.63 15.49
C LEU A 107 -15.48 5.56 14.27
N ALA A 108 -15.01 4.97 13.17
CA ALA A 108 -15.82 4.81 11.96
C ALA A 108 -17.06 3.97 12.22
N ARG A 109 -16.95 2.90 13.03
CA ARG A 109 -18.09 2.07 13.41
C ARG A 109 -19.12 2.84 14.23
N GLU A 110 -18.68 3.59 15.24
CA GLU A 110 -19.59 4.32 16.12
C GLU A 110 -20.34 5.43 15.39
N CYS A 111 -19.64 6.15 14.51
CA CYS A 111 -20.21 7.30 13.80
C CYS A 111 -20.87 6.94 12.46
N ASP A 112 -20.99 5.65 12.12
CA ASP A 112 -21.34 5.18 10.77
C ASP A 112 -20.52 5.90 9.66
N GLY A 113 -19.25 6.15 9.98
CA GLY A 113 -18.31 6.88 9.17
C GLY A 113 -17.69 6.03 8.06
N LEU A 114 -17.03 6.71 7.13
CA LEU A 114 -16.18 6.08 6.14
C LEU A 114 -14.72 6.24 6.59
N LEU A 115 -14.04 5.11 6.83
CA LEU A 115 -12.61 5.07 7.15
C LEU A 115 -11.79 5.07 5.87
N ILE A 116 -10.82 5.97 5.77
CA ILE A 116 -9.97 6.13 4.61
C ILE A 116 -8.50 6.10 5.08
N ASP A 117 -7.68 5.38 4.34
CA ASP A 117 -6.23 5.38 4.48
C ASP A 117 -5.63 6.29 3.39
N PRO A 118 -5.10 7.48 3.74
CA PRO A 118 -4.50 8.39 2.77
C PRO A 118 -3.24 7.83 2.09
N LEU A 119 -2.54 6.87 2.70
CA LEU A 119 -1.32 6.30 2.12
C LEU A 119 -1.64 5.36 0.97
N THR A 120 -2.64 4.48 1.13
CA THR A 120 -3.15 3.61 0.07
C THR A 120 -4.11 4.36 -0.87
N GLY A 121 -4.71 5.46 -0.42
CA GLY A 121 -5.72 6.20 -1.16
C GLY A 121 -7.07 5.49 -1.25
N ALA A 122 -7.27 4.42 -0.46
CA ALA A 122 -8.47 3.59 -0.49
C ALA A 122 -9.29 3.72 0.81
N ALA A 123 -10.57 3.38 0.73
CA ALA A 123 -11.36 3.15 1.93
C ALA A 123 -10.91 1.84 2.59
N VAL A 124 -10.87 1.81 3.92
CA VAL A 124 -10.65 0.58 4.68
C VAL A 124 -12.02 0.05 5.06
N LEU A 125 -12.30 -1.21 4.74
CA LEU A 125 -13.60 -1.81 4.99
C LEU A 125 -13.92 -1.83 6.49
N THR A 126 -15.06 -1.23 6.85
CA THR A 126 -15.64 -1.23 8.19
C THR A 126 -17.05 -1.81 8.10
N CYS A 127 -17.20 -3.12 7.90
CA CYS A 127 -18.54 -3.69 7.90
C CYS A 127 -19.08 -3.80 9.34
N GLY A 128 -20.38 -3.58 9.55
CA GLY A 128 -21.00 -3.57 10.89
C GLY A 128 -20.91 -4.91 11.65
N ARG A 129 -20.56 -6.00 10.96
CA ARG A 129 -20.29 -7.33 11.56
C ARG A 129 -18.81 -7.72 11.55
N CYS A 130 -17.95 -6.90 10.94
CA CYS A 130 -16.54 -7.22 10.80
C CYS A 130 -15.88 -7.25 12.18
N ALA A 131 -14.91 -8.16 12.35
CA ALA A 131 -14.05 -8.17 13.51
C ALA A 131 -13.44 -6.77 13.73
N ALA A 132 -13.02 -6.49 14.96
CA ALA A 132 -12.11 -5.36 15.20
C ALA A 132 -10.83 -5.52 14.36
N GLU A 133 -9.90 -4.57 14.44
CA GLU A 133 -8.57 -4.75 13.86
C GLU A 133 -8.02 -6.17 14.14
N PRO A 134 -7.58 -6.93 13.12
CA PRO A 134 -7.00 -8.26 13.32
C PRO A 134 -5.73 -8.18 14.18
N PRO A 135 -5.57 -9.02 15.21
CA PRO A 135 -4.41 -8.96 16.11
C PRO A 135 -3.09 -9.29 15.40
N ALA A 136 -3.13 -10.15 14.39
CA ALA A 136 -1.98 -10.49 13.57
C ALA A 136 -1.88 -9.51 12.39
N PHE A 137 -0.67 -8.99 12.15
CA PHE A 137 -0.40 -8.15 10.99
C PHE A 137 -0.29 -9.01 9.72
N ARG A 138 -1.01 -8.62 8.67
CA ARG A 138 -0.88 -9.17 7.32
C ARG A 138 -0.91 -8.02 6.33
N LEU A 139 0.09 -7.91 5.45
CA LEU A 139 0.18 -6.80 4.48
C LEU A 139 -1.06 -6.73 3.57
N GLY A 140 -1.63 -7.90 3.23
CA GLY A 140 -2.85 -8.02 2.43
C GLY A 140 -4.13 -7.49 3.08
N ASP A 141 -4.12 -7.16 4.38
CA ASP A 141 -5.29 -6.60 5.07
C ASP A 141 -5.40 -5.08 4.82
N ASP A 142 -5.45 -4.64 3.56
CA ASP A 142 -5.57 -3.23 3.11
C ASP A 142 -4.42 -2.30 3.57
N TRP A 143 -3.24 -2.84 3.84
CA TRP A 143 -2.06 -1.99 4.18
C TRP A 143 -1.35 -1.44 2.94
N VAL A 144 -1.56 -2.07 1.79
CA VAL A 144 -1.02 -1.70 0.48
C VAL A 144 -2.14 -1.78 -0.55
N SER A 145 -2.17 -0.82 -1.47
CA SER A 145 -3.03 -0.84 -2.65
C SER A 145 -2.21 -0.75 -3.94
N TRP A 146 -2.87 -0.96 -5.07
CA TRP A 146 -2.25 -1.00 -6.39
C TRP A 146 -2.91 0.04 -7.28
N ASP A 147 -2.12 1.03 -7.73
CA ASP A 147 -2.52 1.99 -8.75
C ASP A 147 -2.21 1.42 -10.12
N VAL A 148 -3.25 1.20 -10.93
CA VAL A 148 -3.15 0.63 -12.27
C VAL A 148 -3.40 1.74 -13.28
N GLN A 149 -2.38 2.03 -14.08
CA GLN A 149 -2.42 3.04 -15.13
C GLN A 149 -2.22 2.37 -16.49
N VAL A 150 -2.95 2.88 -17.48
CA VAL A 150 -2.81 2.49 -18.88
C VAL A 150 -2.22 3.68 -19.63
N HIS A 151 -1.10 3.49 -20.32
CA HIS A 151 -0.43 4.53 -21.09
C HIS A 151 -1.33 5.02 -22.23
N ASP A 152 -1.71 6.30 -22.20
CA ASP A 152 -2.61 6.95 -23.16
C ASP A 152 -2.11 6.85 -24.62
N ALA A 153 -0.79 6.73 -24.82
CA ALA A 153 -0.16 6.62 -26.14
C ALA A 153 -0.32 5.23 -26.79
N THR A 154 -0.81 4.23 -26.05
CA THR A 154 -0.96 2.86 -26.53
C THR A 154 -2.44 2.50 -26.69
N THR A 155 -2.95 2.53 -27.92
CA THR A 155 -4.18 1.81 -28.25
C THR A 155 -3.91 0.32 -28.07
N CYS A 156 -4.31 -0.27 -26.95
CA CYS A 156 -4.30 -1.73 -26.87
C CYS A 156 -5.32 -2.25 -27.89
N PRO A 157 -4.89 -3.08 -28.85
CA PRO A 157 -5.81 -3.69 -29.78
C PRO A 157 -6.86 -4.48 -28.99
N PRO A 158 -8.10 -4.60 -29.51
CA PRO A 158 -9.12 -5.44 -28.89
C PRO A 158 -8.53 -6.83 -28.66
N TRP A 159 -8.64 -7.32 -27.43
CA TRP A 159 -7.97 -8.53 -26.96
C TRP A 159 -8.18 -9.69 -27.94
N GLY A 160 -7.08 -10.15 -28.53
CA GLY A 160 -7.02 -11.35 -29.35
C GLY A 160 -6.07 -12.35 -28.67
N PRO A 161 -6.50 -13.59 -28.35
CA PRO A 161 -5.66 -14.57 -27.67
C PRO A 161 -4.45 -15.05 -28.49
N ALA A 162 -4.33 -14.61 -29.76
CA ALA A 162 -3.26 -15.01 -30.68
C ALA A 162 -2.00 -14.13 -30.61
N ASP A 163 -2.06 -12.92 -30.02
CA ASP A 163 -0.91 -11.98 -29.95
C ASP A 163 -0.84 -11.26 -28.59
N PRO A 164 -0.47 -11.96 -27.50
CA PRO A 164 -0.33 -11.37 -26.17
C PRO A 164 0.82 -10.34 -26.05
N GLY A 165 1.70 -10.22 -27.05
CA GLY A 165 2.92 -9.40 -27.00
C GLY A 165 2.85 -8.00 -27.62
N LEU A 166 1.68 -7.51 -28.05
CA LEU A 166 1.55 -6.23 -28.79
C LEU A 166 1.12 -5.01 -27.96
N CYS A 167 0.99 -5.15 -26.64
CA CYS A 167 0.45 -4.11 -25.76
C CYS A 167 1.39 -4.01 -24.55
N ASP A 168 2.13 -2.91 -24.42
CA ASP A 168 2.99 -2.57 -23.25
C ASP A 168 2.41 -1.35 -22.51
N CYS A 169 1.09 -1.40 -22.33
CA CYS A 169 0.26 -0.29 -21.84
C CYS A 169 0.33 -0.10 -20.32
N LEU A 170 0.62 -1.17 -19.57
CA LEU A 170 0.23 -1.25 -18.18
C LEU A 170 1.38 -0.84 -17.27
N ARG A 171 1.08 0.08 -16.37
CA ARG A 171 1.88 0.38 -15.20
C ARG A 171 1.09 0.05 -13.95
N VAL A 172 1.67 -0.75 -13.07
CA VAL A 172 1.11 -1.09 -11.76
C VAL A 172 2.08 -0.60 -10.70
N THR A 173 1.63 0.27 -9.81
CA THR A 173 2.46 0.88 -8.76
C THR A 173 1.83 0.63 -7.39
N SER A 174 2.63 0.24 -6.40
CA SER A 174 2.15 0.10 -5.03
C SER A 174 1.86 1.47 -4.41
N ARG A 175 0.97 1.46 -3.41
CA ARG A 175 0.80 2.58 -2.50
C ARG A 175 0.70 2.07 -1.08
N GLY A 176 1.46 2.66 -0.17
CA GLY A 176 1.41 2.34 1.26
C GLY A 176 2.70 1.73 1.80
N LEU A 177 3.65 1.32 0.95
CA LEU A 177 4.94 0.79 1.42
C LEU A 177 5.75 1.83 2.18
N ARG A 178 5.59 3.12 1.83
CA ARG A 178 6.18 4.23 2.57
C ARG A 178 5.80 4.27 4.05
N ARG A 179 4.67 3.64 4.45
CA ARG A 179 4.32 3.47 5.87
C ARG A 179 5.39 2.69 6.63
N PHE A 180 6.15 1.84 5.95
CA PHE A 180 7.14 0.96 6.54
C PHE A 180 8.57 1.40 6.22
N ALA A 181 8.80 2.69 5.93
CA ALA A 181 10.12 3.19 5.51
C ALA A 181 10.69 2.50 4.26
N LEU A 182 9.82 1.96 3.40
CA LEU A 182 10.19 1.36 2.13
C LEU A 182 9.74 2.25 0.96
N PRO A 183 10.50 2.28 -0.15
CA PRO A 183 10.02 2.88 -1.38
C PRO A 183 8.79 2.12 -1.89
N GLU A 184 7.94 2.82 -2.64
CA GLU A 184 6.90 2.13 -3.42
C GLU A 184 7.55 1.26 -4.50
N ILE A 185 6.85 0.25 -5.01
CA ILE A 185 7.33 -0.61 -6.08
C ILE A 185 6.45 -0.45 -7.31
N THR A 186 7.05 -0.54 -8.49
CA THR A 186 6.32 -0.42 -9.75
C THR A 186 6.74 -1.49 -10.75
N LEU A 187 5.78 -1.97 -11.52
CA LEU A 187 6.01 -2.74 -12.74
C LEU A 187 5.47 -1.90 -13.90
N ASP A 188 6.27 -1.73 -14.94
CA ASP A 188 5.98 -0.84 -16.06
C ASP A 188 6.25 -1.54 -17.39
N GLY A 189 5.31 -1.40 -18.33
CA GLY A 189 5.36 -2.02 -19.65
C GLY A 189 4.74 -3.42 -19.72
N ALA A 190 3.86 -3.79 -18.78
CA ALA A 190 3.12 -5.05 -18.90
C ALA A 190 1.97 -4.94 -19.92
N ALA A 191 1.62 -6.07 -20.52
CA ALA A 191 0.38 -6.16 -21.26
C ALA A 191 -0.82 -6.07 -20.35
N CYS A 192 -1.87 -5.41 -20.84
CA CYS A 192 -3.13 -5.25 -20.12
C CYS A 192 -3.74 -6.62 -19.73
N ALA A 193 -3.47 -7.69 -20.52
CA ALA A 193 -3.85 -9.07 -20.19
C ALA A 193 -3.14 -9.65 -18.95
N HIS A 194 -1.98 -9.09 -18.55
CA HIS A 194 -1.20 -9.53 -17.40
C HIS A 194 -1.46 -8.70 -16.13
N ASN A 195 -2.53 -7.90 -16.07
CA ASN A 195 -2.81 -7.07 -14.88
C ASN A 195 -2.85 -7.88 -13.57
N LEU A 196 -3.57 -9.01 -13.56
CA LEU A 196 -3.64 -9.88 -12.39
C LEU A 196 -2.25 -10.46 -12.03
N CYS A 197 -1.50 -10.91 -13.05
CA CYS A 197 -0.15 -11.44 -12.89
C CYS A 197 0.80 -10.40 -12.28
N ALA A 198 0.81 -9.19 -12.84
CA ALA A 198 1.64 -8.08 -12.39
C ALA A 198 1.29 -7.69 -10.94
N THR A 199 0.00 -7.58 -10.63
CA THR A 199 -0.46 -7.25 -9.27
C THR A 199 -0.08 -8.34 -8.26
N ASN A 200 -0.24 -9.62 -8.61
CA ASN A 200 0.13 -10.74 -7.74
C ASN A 200 1.64 -10.80 -7.51
N LEU A 201 2.44 -10.65 -8.58
CA LEU A 201 3.90 -10.57 -8.47
C LEU A 201 4.33 -9.44 -7.54
N LEU A 202 3.80 -8.24 -7.75
CA LEU A 202 4.12 -7.10 -6.90
C LEU A 202 3.68 -7.33 -5.44
N ARG A 203 2.54 -7.99 -5.20
CA ARG A 203 2.12 -8.37 -3.84
C ARG A 203 3.14 -9.30 -3.16
N THR A 204 3.64 -10.30 -3.88
CA THR A 204 4.70 -11.20 -3.38
C THR A 204 6.00 -10.44 -3.09
N VAL A 205 6.42 -9.56 -4.01
CA VAL A 205 7.61 -8.70 -3.80
C VAL A 205 7.44 -7.78 -2.58
N ALA A 206 6.28 -7.15 -2.44
CA ALA A 206 5.97 -6.27 -1.31
C ALA A 206 5.99 -7.04 0.02
N ASN A 207 5.37 -8.22 0.08
CA ASN A 207 5.39 -9.08 1.26
C ASN A 207 6.82 -9.43 1.68
N ARG A 208 7.66 -9.84 0.73
CA ARG A 208 9.05 -10.19 0.97
C ARG A 208 9.84 -8.98 1.48
N LEU A 209 9.74 -7.84 0.80
CA LEU A 209 10.43 -6.61 1.18
C LEU A 209 10.05 -6.14 2.59
N VAL A 210 8.75 -6.12 2.91
CA VAL A 210 8.23 -5.73 4.22
C VAL A 210 8.70 -6.69 5.30
N THR A 211 8.58 -8.01 5.07
CA THR A 211 9.01 -9.02 6.03
C THR A 211 10.49 -8.87 6.37
N ASP A 212 11.35 -8.85 5.35
CA ASP A 212 12.79 -8.69 5.56
C ASP A 212 13.13 -7.34 6.21
N HIS A 213 12.37 -6.29 5.90
CA HIS A 213 12.58 -4.97 6.48
C HIS A 213 12.25 -4.92 7.96
N LEU A 214 11.09 -5.46 8.35
CA LEU A 214 10.66 -5.51 9.73
C LEU A 214 11.60 -6.37 10.56
N SER A 215 12.06 -7.51 10.03
CA SER A 215 13.10 -8.33 10.67
C SER A 215 14.42 -7.56 10.84
N TYR A 216 14.85 -6.80 9.82
CA TYR A 216 16.05 -5.97 9.91
C TYR A 216 15.92 -4.89 10.99
N LEU A 217 14.80 -4.15 11.01
CA LEU A 217 14.54 -3.08 11.98
C LEU A 217 14.40 -3.61 13.41
N ALA A 218 13.84 -4.81 13.59
CA ALA A 218 13.79 -5.45 14.90
C ALA A 218 15.20 -5.77 15.44
N ALA A 219 16.13 -6.14 14.56
CA ALA A 219 17.53 -6.39 14.93
C ALA A 219 18.38 -5.11 15.04
N HIS A 220 18.00 -4.04 14.33
CA HIS A 220 18.77 -2.79 14.25
C HIS A 220 17.85 -1.57 14.47
N PRO A 221 17.33 -1.36 15.71
CA PRO A 221 16.32 -0.34 15.99
C PRO A 221 16.79 1.11 15.76
N GLU A 222 18.11 1.35 15.85
CA GLU A 222 18.76 2.66 15.67
C GLU A 222 19.40 2.83 14.28
N ALA A 223 19.14 1.92 13.34
CA ALA A 223 19.68 2.04 11.99
C ALA A 223 19.12 3.27 11.29
N THR A 224 20.00 4.06 10.67
CA THR A 224 19.66 5.25 9.86
C THR A 224 19.64 4.93 8.37
N THR A 225 20.17 3.77 7.98
CA THR A 225 20.18 3.29 6.60
C THR A 225 20.02 1.77 6.58
N ARG A 226 19.48 1.24 5.49
CA ARG A 226 19.43 -0.19 5.21
C ARG A 226 19.95 -0.43 3.81
N VAL A 227 20.85 -1.40 3.67
CA VAL A 227 21.34 -1.84 2.37
C VAL A 227 20.59 -3.12 1.97
N ILE A 228 20.03 -3.15 0.77
CA ILE A 228 19.41 -4.34 0.18
C ILE A 228 20.10 -4.71 -1.14
N ASP A 229 20.02 -5.98 -1.51
CA ASP A 229 20.42 -6.44 -2.85
C ASP A 229 19.39 -6.00 -3.89
N ASP A 230 19.88 -5.66 -5.09
CA ASP A 230 19.03 -5.41 -6.26
C ASP A 230 18.42 -6.70 -6.82
N PHE A 231 18.94 -7.85 -6.42
CA PHE A 231 18.39 -9.15 -6.78
C PHE A 231 17.67 -9.76 -5.58
N LEU A 232 16.34 -9.90 -5.69
CA LEU A 232 15.50 -10.45 -4.64
C LEU A 232 15.04 -11.86 -5.02
N HIS A 233 15.34 -12.82 -4.16
CA HIS A 233 14.84 -14.18 -4.28
C HIS A 233 13.48 -14.29 -3.58
N LEU A 234 12.44 -14.65 -4.33
CA LEU A 234 11.12 -14.97 -3.81
C LEU A 234 11.07 -16.48 -3.56
N HIS A 235 10.86 -16.88 -2.32
CA HIS A 235 10.75 -18.28 -1.94
C HIS A 235 9.28 -18.74 -1.96
N PRO A 236 9.01 -20.06 -1.97
CA PRO A 236 7.66 -20.59 -1.91
C PRO A 236 6.85 -20.05 -0.72
N ALA A 237 7.48 -19.87 0.43
CA ALA A 237 6.84 -19.34 1.64
C ALA A 237 6.38 -17.88 1.53
N ASP A 238 6.91 -17.13 0.55
CA ASP A 238 6.50 -15.75 0.28
C ASP A 238 5.26 -15.68 -0.64
N GLN A 239 4.86 -16.83 -1.22
CA GLN A 239 3.78 -16.98 -2.19
C GLN A 239 2.58 -17.68 -1.54
N ALA A 240 1.36 -17.25 -1.87
CA ALA A 240 0.13 -17.87 -1.35
C ALA A 240 0.03 -19.37 -1.69
N ASP A 241 0.54 -19.77 -2.87
CA ASP A 241 0.35 -21.11 -3.44
C ASP A 241 1.61 -22.00 -3.33
N ASN A 242 2.63 -21.60 -2.55
CA ASN A 242 3.92 -22.30 -2.47
C ASN A 242 4.59 -22.53 -3.84
N GLY A 243 4.51 -21.55 -4.75
CA GLY A 243 5.14 -21.62 -6.06
C GLY A 243 6.68 -21.76 -5.99
N PRO A 244 7.35 -22.09 -7.11
CA PRO A 244 8.80 -22.26 -7.16
C PRO A 244 9.53 -20.98 -6.76
N THR A 245 10.78 -21.16 -6.32
CA THR A 245 11.69 -20.04 -6.09
C THR A 245 11.88 -19.27 -7.38
N PHE A 246 11.70 -17.96 -7.33
CA PHE A 246 11.74 -17.10 -8.50
C PHE A 246 12.45 -15.77 -8.17
N GLY A 247 13.25 -15.24 -9.09
CA GLY A 247 14.11 -14.07 -8.83
C GLY A 247 13.60 -12.80 -9.49
N VAL A 248 13.57 -11.69 -8.79
CA VAL A 248 13.24 -10.37 -9.35
C VAL A 248 14.43 -9.44 -9.27
N HIS A 249 14.54 -8.54 -10.25
CA HIS A 249 15.49 -7.44 -10.22
C HIS A 249 14.78 -6.15 -9.79
N LEU A 250 15.41 -5.42 -8.88
CA LEU A 250 14.97 -4.14 -8.33
C LEU A 250 15.90 -3.05 -8.84
N THR A 251 15.34 -2.02 -9.46
CA THR A 251 16.10 -0.85 -9.93
C THR A 251 15.48 0.43 -9.39
N PRO A 252 16.27 1.44 -8.98
CA PRO A 252 15.74 2.76 -8.70
C PRO A 252 14.92 3.26 -9.89
N TYR A 253 13.71 3.75 -9.64
CA TYR A 253 12.84 4.27 -10.67
C TYR A 253 12.91 5.81 -10.69
N ASP A 254 13.69 6.34 -11.62
CA ASP A 254 13.79 7.79 -11.83
C ASP A 254 12.73 8.27 -12.82
N THR A 255 11.81 9.09 -12.34
CA THR A 255 10.74 9.70 -13.17
C THR A 255 11.24 10.83 -14.08
N GLU A 256 12.54 11.17 -14.03
CA GLU A 256 13.11 12.34 -14.72
C GLU A 256 13.62 12.06 -16.15
N SER A 257 13.75 10.80 -16.56
CA SER A 257 14.08 10.50 -17.96
C SER A 257 12.83 10.62 -18.82
N GLY A 258 12.61 11.83 -19.33
CA GLY A 258 11.47 12.20 -20.14
C GLY A 258 11.38 11.39 -21.44
N GLU A 259 10.21 10.81 -21.67
CA GLU A 259 9.56 10.74 -22.97
C GLU A 259 8.06 10.56 -22.73
N HIS A 260 7.28 11.60 -23.06
CA HIS A 260 5.82 11.60 -23.25
C HIS A 260 4.93 11.23 -22.04
N ALA A 261 4.86 12.10 -21.02
CA ALA A 261 3.73 12.13 -20.09
C ALA A 261 2.91 13.42 -20.25
N THR A 262 2.37 13.66 -21.45
CA THR A 262 1.28 14.62 -21.64
C THR A 262 -0.04 13.90 -21.35
N GLY A 263 -0.53 13.98 -20.11
CA GLY A 263 -1.93 13.59 -19.83
C GLY A 263 -2.27 13.18 -18.41
N VAL A 264 -1.40 12.43 -17.73
CA VAL A 264 -1.75 11.86 -16.42
C VAL A 264 -1.28 12.80 -15.31
N ARG A 265 -2.22 13.30 -14.49
CA ARG A 265 -1.89 13.98 -13.22
C ARG A 265 -1.22 12.98 -12.29
N HIS A 266 0.10 12.88 -12.38
CA HIS A 266 0.92 12.18 -11.41
C HIS A 266 0.51 12.62 -10.00
N LEU A 267 0.00 11.70 -9.18
CA LEU A 267 0.15 11.91 -7.75
C LEU A 267 1.63 11.79 -7.46
N LYS A 268 2.29 12.93 -7.22
CA LYS A 268 3.58 12.96 -6.55
C LYS A 268 3.40 12.35 -5.16
N VAL A 269 3.58 11.03 -5.07
CA VAL A 269 3.73 10.33 -3.80
C VAL A 269 5.22 10.27 -3.53
N GLY A 270 5.80 11.41 -3.15
CA GLY A 270 7.22 11.52 -2.82
C GLY A 270 7.60 12.96 -2.45
N PRO A 271 8.67 13.15 -1.65
CA PRO A 271 9.25 14.46 -1.41
C PRO A 271 9.66 15.15 -2.72
N ALA A 272 9.91 16.46 -2.65
CA ALA A 272 10.25 17.25 -3.82
C ALA A 272 11.41 16.62 -4.63
N PRO A 273 11.38 16.68 -5.97
CA PRO A 273 12.47 16.18 -6.81
C PRO A 273 13.83 16.79 -6.40
N GLY A 274 14.89 15.99 -6.45
CA GLY A 274 16.27 16.43 -6.17
C GLY A 274 16.82 16.13 -4.77
N THR A 275 16.10 15.39 -3.92
CA THR A 275 16.60 14.98 -2.58
C THR A 275 17.54 13.77 -2.62
N GLY A 276 17.63 13.05 -3.74
CA GLY A 276 18.38 11.78 -3.83
C GLY A 276 17.73 10.60 -3.09
N GLU A 277 16.50 10.78 -2.58
CA GLU A 277 15.75 9.70 -1.93
C GLU A 277 15.05 8.82 -2.98
N ILE A 278 15.32 7.52 -2.92
CA ILE A 278 14.63 6.53 -3.74
C ILE A 278 13.20 6.43 -3.23
N THR A 279 12.26 6.97 -4.01
CA THR A 279 10.82 6.94 -3.67
C THR A 279 10.10 5.76 -4.30
N CYS A 280 10.66 5.19 -5.37
CA CYS A 280 10.10 4.04 -6.06
C CYS A 280 11.19 3.11 -6.61
N LEU A 281 10.92 1.80 -6.58
CA LEU A 281 11.73 0.76 -7.20
C LEU A 281 10.96 0.10 -8.34
N LYS A 282 11.57 0.01 -9.53
CA LYS A 282 11.06 -0.79 -10.63
C LYS A 282 11.40 -2.26 -10.40
N VAL A 283 10.38 -3.10 -10.52
CA VAL A 283 10.43 -4.56 -10.47
C VAL A 283 10.48 -5.08 -11.90
N GLY A 284 11.47 -5.91 -12.20
CA GLY A 284 11.64 -6.50 -13.51
C GLY A 284 12.28 -7.88 -13.49
N PRO A 285 12.43 -8.51 -14.67
CA PRO A 285 13.07 -9.80 -14.81
C PRO A 285 14.54 -9.77 -14.36
N PRO A 286 15.10 -10.92 -13.94
CA PRO A 286 16.53 -11.09 -13.75
C PRO A 286 17.35 -10.62 -14.96
N THR A 287 18.53 -10.07 -14.70
CA THR A 287 19.51 -9.78 -15.73
C THR A 287 19.81 -11.04 -16.55
N GLY A 288 19.65 -10.97 -17.86
CA GLY A 288 19.90 -12.10 -18.77
C GLY A 288 18.71 -13.03 -18.99
N PHE A 289 17.51 -12.69 -18.51
CA PHE A 289 16.28 -13.39 -18.93
C PHE A 289 16.12 -13.27 -20.47
N PRO A 290 15.95 -14.38 -21.20
CA PRO A 290 16.02 -14.38 -22.68
C PRO A 290 14.75 -13.89 -23.38
N GLY A 291 13.70 -13.51 -22.64
CA GLY A 291 12.40 -13.08 -23.17
C GLY A 291 11.99 -11.66 -22.78
N SER A 292 10.80 -11.25 -23.22
CA SER A 292 10.18 -9.98 -22.84
C SER A 292 9.68 -9.97 -21.39
N LEU A 293 9.30 -8.80 -20.88
CA LEU A 293 8.60 -8.68 -19.60
C LEU A 293 7.31 -9.51 -19.57
N ASN A 294 6.61 -9.62 -20.69
CA ASN A 294 5.37 -10.39 -20.80
C ASN A 294 5.63 -11.90 -20.82
N ASP A 295 6.68 -12.36 -21.51
CA ASP A 295 7.13 -13.77 -21.44
C ASP A 295 7.51 -14.14 -20.01
N TRP A 296 8.20 -13.23 -19.35
CA TRP A 296 8.57 -13.36 -17.95
C TRP A 296 7.33 -13.45 -17.04
N LEU A 297 6.38 -12.53 -17.19
CA LEU A 297 5.14 -12.56 -16.43
C LEU A 297 4.36 -13.86 -16.66
N CYS A 298 4.29 -14.38 -17.89
CA CYS A 298 3.70 -15.69 -18.18
C CYS A 298 4.34 -16.81 -17.32
N THR A 299 5.67 -16.84 -17.21
CA THR A 299 6.35 -17.85 -16.37
C THR A 299 6.01 -17.73 -14.89
N THR A 300 5.79 -16.50 -14.40
CA THR A 300 5.38 -16.25 -13.02
C THR A 300 3.89 -16.50 -12.77
N CYS A 301 3.06 -16.41 -13.80
CA CYS A 301 1.61 -16.42 -13.68
C CYS A 301 0.98 -17.82 -13.84
N LEU A 302 1.67 -18.74 -14.52
CA LEU A 302 1.32 -20.18 -14.55
C LEU A 302 1.38 -20.85 -13.16
N LEU A 303 1.77 -20.11 -12.12
CA LEU A 303 1.82 -20.53 -10.73
C LEU A 303 0.51 -20.27 -9.96
N TYR A 304 -0.50 -19.62 -10.56
CA TYR A 304 -1.67 -19.07 -9.86
C TYR A 304 -3.04 -19.54 -10.40
N THR A 305 -3.10 -20.48 -11.35
CA THR A 305 -4.37 -20.84 -12.02
C THR A 305 -5.27 -21.81 -11.25
N SER A 306 -5.10 -22.05 -9.94
CA SER A 306 -6.06 -22.91 -9.19
C SER A 306 -7.12 -22.15 -8.38
N ASP A 307 -6.91 -20.91 -7.96
CA ASP A 307 -7.84 -20.22 -7.01
C ASP A 307 -8.45 -18.89 -7.52
N ALA A 308 -8.09 -18.40 -8.71
CA ALA A 308 -8.59 -17.12 -9.24
C ALA A 308 -10.09 -17.11 -9.67
N ALA A 309 -10.83 -18.20 -9.46
CA ALA A 309 -12.25 -18.28 -9.83
C ALA A 309 -13.19 -17.59 -8.82
N ASP A 310 -12.77 -17.34 -7.58
CA ASP A 310 -13.65 -16.79 -6.53
C ASP A 310 -13.55 -15.27 -6.33
N GLU A 311 -12.47 -14.62 -6.78
CA GLU A 311 -12.23 -13.19 -6.55
C GLU A 311 -12.80 -12.24 -7.63
N LEU A 312 -13.30 -12.76 -8.75
CA LEU A 312 -13.96 -11.95 -9.79
C LEU A 312 -15.46 -11.71 -9.53
N THR A 313 -15.97 -12.12 -8.36
CA THR A 313 -17.38 -11.98 -7.96
C THR A 313 -17.63 -11.21 -6.66
N ARG A 314 -16.66 -10.42 -6.16
CA ARG A 314 -16.87 -9.54 -5.00
C ARG A 314 -16.38 -8.12 -5.19
#